data_AF-E1JI06-F1
#
_entry.id   AF-E1JI06-F1
#
_cell.length_a   1.000
_cell.length_b   1.000
_cell.length_c   1.000
_cell.angle_alpha   90.00
_cell.angle_beta   90.00
_cell.angle_gamma   90.00
#
_symmetry.space_group_name_H-M   'P 1'
#
loop_
_entity.id
_entity.type
_entity.pdbx_description
1 polymer ?
#
loop_
_entity_poly.entity_id
_entity_poly.type
_entity_poly.pdbx_seq_one_letter_code
_entity_poly.pdbx_strand_id
1 'polypeptide(L)'
;MDITDSRRKKFGRQTYGSLVIFMGLAVSQWILVCLVESGRSIFRDFEFICSGTFVLAGLFFTVFVFNQSVRNHKIYSWVVAFVIVELEIFSMYVLVARTWVPDLLACFFFCTLLMIVALVVGCHLSFSMDLTRYIAPLFILSFVLSMMSTYFLLAHLFLPNLMPYAYLIFELGLTFVMTSMIMLHAQTINGDRYIQMRLNDFILAALLVFHEFLLMYALTFYWQIHYNYFTSADFFWMSTSTPNTQGTTPEYPEYGDYDKNTSDDDWSPKNETNYDWLLDNWDTIAAENSIM
;
A
#
# COMPACT_ATOMS: atom_id res chain seq x y z
N MET A 1 38.62 7.29 19.33
CA MET A 1 37.36 6.63 18.94
C MET A 1 37.06 5.60 20.01
N ASP A 2 35.98 5.77 20.76
CA ASP A 2 35.64 4.90 21.88
C ASP A 2 35.19 3.52 21.38
N ILE A 3 35.48 2.45 22.14
CA ILE A 3 35.13 1.07 21.77
C ILE A 3 33.62 0.94 21.55
N THR A 4 32.84 1.70 22.31
CA THR A 4 31.37 1.81 22.24
C THR A 4 30.90 2.26 20.85
N ASP A 5 31.49 3.32 20.29
CA ASP A 5 31.18 3.87 18.96
C ASP A 5 31.49 2.85 17.84
N SER A 6 32.60 2.12 17.95
CA SER A 6 32.95 1.09 16.96
C SER A 6 31.91 -0.04 16.89
N ARG A 7 31.39 -0.46 18.05
CA ARG A 7 30.35 -1.50 18.14
C ARG A 7 29.03 -1.01 17.60
N ARG A 8 28.68 0.25 17.84
CA ARG A 8 27.45 0.88 17.33
C ARG A 8 27.48 1.04 15.81
N LYS A 9 28.60 1.49 15.24
CA LYS A 9 28.79 1.54 13.78
C LYS A 9 28.70 0.15 13.13
N LYS A 10 29.26 -0.87 13.78
CA LYS A 10 29.12 -2.26 13.33
C LYS A 10 27.66 -2.71 13.36
N PHE A 11 26.93 -2.41 14.44
CA PHE A 11 25.50 -2.69 14.57
C PHE A 11 24.70 -2.03 13.44
N GLY A 12 24.86 -0.72 13.22
CA GLY A 12 24.16 0.01 12.16
C GLY A 12 24.44 -0.58 10.76
N ARG A 13 25.71 -0.89 10.46
CA ARG A 13 26.07 -1.55 9.19
C ARG A 13 25.41 -2.92 9.02
N GLN A 14 25.31 -3.70 10.09
CA GLN A 14 24.62 -5.00 10.06
C GLN A 14 23.11 -4.83 9.85
N THR A 15 22.48 -3.89 10.54
CA THR A 15 21.05 -3.59 10.38
C THR A 15 20.72 -3.18 8.95
N TYR A 16 21.41 -2.17 8.41
CA TYR A 16 21.13 -1.70 7.05
C TYR A 16 21.55 -2.71 5.98
N GLY A 17 22.62 -3.48 6.21
CA GLY A 17 22.99 -4.59 5.32
C GLY A 17 21.92 -5.67 5.27
N SER A 18 21.35 -6.07 6.41
CA SER A 18 20.22 -7.01 6.48
C SER A 18 18.97 -6.43 5.79
N LEU A 19 18.65 -5.16 6.00
CA LEU A 19 17.53 -4.48 5.34
C LEU A 19 17.66 -4.53 3.81
N VAL A 20 18.85 -4.22 3.28
CA VAL A 20 19.12 -4.29 1.83
C VAL A 20 18.96 -5.70 1.29
N ILE A 21 19.37 -6.73 2.04
CA ILE A 21 19.15 -8.14 1.67
C ILE A 21 17.65 -8.45 1.60
N PHE A 22 16.86 -8.05 2.60
CA PHE A 22 15.41 -8.31 2.62
C PHE A 22 14.69 -7.60 1.47
N MET A 23 15.00 -6.32 1.23
CA MET A 23 14.47 -5.57 0.10
C MET A 23 14.87 -6.20 -1.25
N GLY A 24 16.12 -6.64 -1.39
CA GLY A 24 16.62 -7.31 -2.58
C GLY A 24 15.93 -8.65 -2.85
N LEU A 25 15.69 -9.44 -1.81
CA LEU A 25 14.91 -10.69 -1.90
C LEU A 25 13.48 -10.40 -2.33
N ALA A 26 12.82 -9.42 -1.70
CA ALA A 26 11.44 -9.04 -2.01
C ALA A 26 11.28 -8.63 -3.48
N VAL A 27 12.06 -7.65 -3.94
CA VAL A 27 11.95 -7.15 -5.31
C VAL A 27 12.29 -8.23 -6.35
N SER A 28 13.28 -9.08 -6.08
CA SER A 28 13.66 -10.17 -7.00
C SER A 28 12.53 -11.18 -7.17
N GLN A 29 11.88 -11.58 -6.06
CA GLN A 29 10.76 -12.51 -6.08
C GLN A 29 9.51 -11.90 -6.73
N TRP A 30 9.21 -10.62 -6.46
CA TRP A 30 8.07 -9.96 -7.07
C TRP A 30 8.23 -9.77 -8.59
N ILE A 31 9.43 -9.41 -9.06
CA ILE A 31 9.72 -9.37 -10.50
C ILE A 31 9.51 -10.76 -11.12
N LEU A 32 9.99 -11.83 -10.47
CA LEU A 32 9.80 -13.19 -10.96
C LEU A 32 8.31 -13.54 -11.10
N VAL A 33 7.49 -13.20 -10.11
CA VAL A 33 6.03 -13.40 -10.18
C VAL A 33 5.41 -12.59 -11.31
N CYS A 34 5.81 -11.33 -11.51
CA CYS A 34 5.31 -10.50 -12.60
C CYS A 34 5.69 -11.00 -14.00
N LEU A 35 6.85 -11.67 -14.14
CA LEU A 35 7.36 -12.14 -15.43
C LEU A 35 6.83 -13.53 -15.83
N VAL A 36 6.41 -14.36 -14.87
CA VAL A 36 5.92 -15.72 -15.13
C VAL A 36 4.39 -15.70 -15.24
N GLU A 37 3.85 -15.75 -16.46
CA GLU A 37 2.40 -15.68 -16.72
C GLU A 37 1.60 -16.75 -15.94
N SER A 38 2.08 -18.00 -15.92
CA SER A 38 1.45 -19.06 -15.13
C SER A 38 1.46 -18.76 -13.62
N GLY A 39 2.48 -18.06 -13.14
CA GLY A 39 2.55 -17.59 -11.76
C GLY A 39 1.52 -16.50 -11.50
N ARG A 40 1.38 -15.53 -12.42
CA ARG A 40 0.37 -14.47 -12.33
C ARG A 40 -1.04 -15.05 -12.23
N SER A 41 -1.41 -15.98 -13.11
CA SER A 41 -2.75 -16.58 -13.08
C SER A 41 -3.03 -17.30 -11.76
N ILE A 42 -2.06 -18.05 -11.24
CA ILE A 42 -2.20 -18.79 -9.98
C ILE A 42 -2.37 -17.84 -8.78
N PHE A 43 -1.51 -16.84 -8.64
CA PHE A 43 -1.56 -15.93 -7.48
C PHE A 43 -2.72 -14.95 -7.54
N ARG A 44 -3.34 -14.76 -8.71
CA ARG A 44 -4.57 -14.00 -8.84
C ARG A 44 -5.74 -14.68 -8.13
N ASP A 45 -5.82 -16.01 -8.18
CA ASP A 45 -6.92 -16.76 -7.57
C ASP A 45 -6.75 -16.98 -6.06
N PHE A 46 -5.54 -16.79 -5.52
CA PHE A 46 -5.20 -17.05 -4.11
C PHE A 46 -5.31 -15.82 -3.19
N GLU A 47 -6.24 -14.91 -3.46
CA GLU A 47 -6.36 -13.63 -2.73
C GLU A 47 -6.41 -13.83 -1.20
N PHE A 48 -7.33 -14.66 -0.71
CA PHE A 48 -7.48 -14.92 0.73
C PHE A 48 -6.26 -15.58 1.36
N ILE A 49 -5.59 -16.48 0.64
CA ILE A 49 -4.42 -17.20 1.16
C ILE A 49 -3.24 -16.23 1.29
N CYS A 50 -2.95 -15.44 0.24
CA CYS A 50 -1.91 -14.42 0.27
C CYS A 50 -2.18 -13.40 1.39
N SER A 51 -3.39 -12.83 1.48
CA SER A 51 -3.71 -11.90 2.57
C SER A 51 -3.62 -12.55 3.96
N GLY A 52 -3.98 -13.83 4.10
CA GLY A 52 -3.82 -14.58 5.34
C GLY A 52 -2.36 -14.72 5.79
N THR A 53 -1.41 -14.84 4.85
CA THR A 53 0.02 -14.90 5.19
C THR A 53 0.56 -13.59 5.76
N PHE A 54 -0.02 -12.43 5.42
CA PHE A 54 0.35 -11.15 6.04
C PHE A 54 0.04 -11.16 7.54
N VAL A 55 -1.16 -11.64 7.91
CA VAL A 55 -1.56 -11.78 9.32
C VAL A 55 -0.64 -12.76 10.05
N LEU A 56 -0.32 -13.89 9.43
CA LEU A 56 0.60 -14.88 10.00
C LEU A 56 2.01 -14.32 10.21
N ALA A 57 2.53 -13.55 9.24
CA ALA A 57 3.81 -12.85 9.35
C ALA A 57 3.81 -11.89 10.54
N GLY A 58 2.75 -11.07 10.68
CA GLY A 58 2.58 -10.13 11.80
C GLY A 58 2.54 -10.82 13.17
N LEU A 59 1.91 -12.00 13.27
CA LEU A 59 1.92 -12.81 14.49
C LEU A 59 3.32 -13.33 14.82
N PHE A 60 4.03 -13.91 13.84
CA PHE A 60 5.41 -14.36 14.05
C PHE A 60 6.34 -13.20 14.41
N PHE A 61 6.17 -12.04 13.77
CA PHE A 61 6.92 -10.84 14.08
C PHE A 61 6.67 -10.37 15.51
N THR A 62 5.40 -10.35 15.95
CA THR A 62 5.05 -10.03 17.35
C THR A 62 5.71 -10.98 18.34
N VAL A 63 5.65 -12.29 18.09
CA VAL A 63 6.35 -13.30 18.91
C VAL A 63 7.87 -13.06 18.91
N PHE A 64 8.46 -12.71 17.77
CA PHE A 64 9.88 -12.42 17.65
C PHE A 64 10.30 -11.17 18.45
N VAL A 65 9.47 -10.12 18.45
CA VAL A 65 9.66 -8.88 19.23
C VAL A 65 9.66 -9.15 20.74
N PHE A 66 8.77 -10.01 21.23
CA PHE A 66 8.68 -10.29 22.68
C PHE A 66 9.61 -11.42 23.15
N ASN A 67 9.92 -12.40 22.30
CA ASN A 67 10.72 -13.55 22.68
C ASN A 67 12.24 -13.27 22.58
N GLN A 68 12.82 -12.76 23.68
CA GLN A 68 14.24 -12.46 23.73
C GLN A 68 15.15 -13.71 23.58
N SER A 69 14.68 -14.89 24.01
CA SER A 69 15.46 -16.13 23.92
C SER A 69 15.77 -16.51 22.47
N VAL A 70 14.80 -16.33 21.56
CA VAL A 70 14.97 -16.57 20.12
C VAL A 70 15.93 -15.54 19.51
N ARG A 71 15.77 -14.26 19.86
CA ARG A 71 16.61 -13.17 19.31
C ARG A 71 18.08 -13.26 19.71
N ASN A 72 18.34 -13.65 20.95
CA ASN A 72 19.70 -13.75 21.47
C ASN A 72 20.52 -14.84 20.77
N HIS A 73 19.87 -15.87 20.20
CA HIS A 73 20.55 -16.97 19.53
C HIS A 73 20.72 -16.68 18.02
N LYS A 74 21.97 -16.46 17.60
CA LYS A 74 22.31 -15.96 16.25
C LYS A 74 21.64 -16.72 15.11
N ILE A 75 21.67 -18.05 15.11
CA ILE A 75 21.11 -18.88 14.03
C ILE A 75 19.58 -18.81 14.03
N TYR A 76 18.93 -19.00 15.18
CA TYR A 76 17.47 -18.99 15.29
C TYR A 76 16.89 -17.63 14.92
N SER A 77 17.56 -16.54 15.30
CA SER A 77 17.17 -15.18 14.93
C SER A 77 17.09 -14.99 13.42
N TRP A 78 18.07 -15.48 12.67
CA TRP A 78 18.07 -15.44 11.20
C TRP A 78 17.01 -16.35 10.58
N VAL A 79 16.83 -17.58 11.10
CA VAL A 79 15.82 -18.51 10.56
C VAL A 79 14.42 -17.94 10.73
N VAL A 80 14.08 -17.41 11.92
CA VAL A 80 12.77 -16.81 12.16
C VAL A 80 12.58 -15.53 11.34
N ALA A 81 13.60 -14.69 11.23
CA ALA A 81 13.55 -13.50 10.38
C ALA A 81 13.33 -13.85 8.90
N PHE A 82 13.99 -14.88 8.39
CA PHE A 82 13.80 -15.36 7.03
C PHE A 82 12.35 -15.83 6.82
N VAL A 83 11.80 -16.62 7.74
CA VAL A 83 10.39 -17.05 7.68
C VAL A 83 9.43 -15.85 7.67
N ILE A 84 9.66 -14.85 8.51
CA ILE A 84 8.83 -13.64 8.54
C ILE A 84 8.89 -12.92 7.19
N VAL A 85 10.10 -12.64 6.69
CA VAL A 85 10.30 -11.92 5.41
C VAL A 85 9.67 -12.69 4.25
N GLU A 86 9.84 -14.00 4.16
CA GLU A 86 9.23 -14.80 3.09
C GLU A 86 7.69 -14.80 3.17
N LEU A 87 7.10 -14.84 4.37
CA LEU A 87 5.65 -14.70 4.52
C LEU A 87 5.16 -13.31 4.11
N GLU A 88 5.89 -12.25 4.44
CA GLU A 88 5.57 -10.88 4.00
C GLU A 88 5.67 -10.74 2.48
N ILE A 89 6.74 -11.27 1.86
CA ILE A 89 6.92 -11.27 0.41
C ILE A 89 5.76 -12.01 -0.28
N PHE A 90 5.44 -13.21 0.21
CA PHE A 90 4.36 -14.04 -0.32
C PHE A 90 2.99 -13.36 -0.18
N SER A 91 2.78 -12.59 0.90
CA SER A 91 1.52 -11.88 1.11
C SER A 91 1.23 -10.81 0.05
N MET A 92 2.29 -10.25 -0.54
CA MET A 92 2.19 -9.24 -1.59
C MET A 92 1.97 -9.85 -2.99
N TYR A 93 2.10 -11.17 -3.17
CA TYR A 93 1.99 -11.82 -4.48
C TYR A 93 0.65 -11.57 -5.18
N VAL A 94 -0.45 -11.50 -4.43
CA VAL A 94 -1.77 -11.17 -4.98
C VAL A 94 -1.79 -9.79 -5.65
N LEU A 95 -1.14 -8.79 -5.05
CA LEU A 95 -1.07 -7.43 -5.57
C LEU A 95 -0.06 -7.34 -6.73
N VAL A 96 1.08 -7.99 -6.56
CA VAL A 96 2.16 -8.08 -7.57
C VAL A 96 1.68 -8.76 -8.86
N ALA A 97 0.90 -9.84 -8.75
CA ALA A 97 0.36 -10.56 -9.91
C ALA A 97 -0.63 -9.73 -10.74
N ARG A 98 -1.18 -8.65 -10.17
CA ARG A 98 -2.08 -7.68 -10.84
C ARG A 98 -1.35 -6.45 -11.37
N THR A 99 -0.04 -6.38 -11.18
CA THR A 99 0.77 -5.20 -11.50
C THR A 99 1.73 -5.49 -12.65
N TRP A 100 2.20 -4.43 -13.30
CA TRP A 100 3.23 -4.47 -14.33
C TRP A 100 4.62 -4.16 -13.77
N VAL A 101 5.64 -4.76 -14.39
CA VAL A 101 7.04 -4.59 -13.94
C VAL A 101 7.50 -3.12 -13.89
N PRO A 102 7.16 -2.24 -14.86
CA PRO A 102 7.57 -0.84 -14.80
C PRO A 102 7.00 -0.09 -13.58
N ASP A 103 5.69 -0.21 -13.32
CA ASP A 103 5.04 0.42 -12.16
C ASP A 103 5.57 -0.13 -10.84
N LEU A 104 5.76 -1.45 -10.76
CA LEU A 104 6.37 -2.13 -9.62
C LEU A 104 7.73 -1.54 -9.27
N LEU A 105 8.62 -1.42 -10.26
CA LEU A 105 9.97 -0.91 -10.06
C LEU A 105 9.99 0.59 -9.73
N ALA A 106 9.16 1.39 -10.40
CA ALA A 106 9.08 2.82 -10.17
C ALA A 106 8.59 3.12 -8.74
N CYS A 107 7.47 2.52 -8.31
CA CYS A 107 6.95 2.69 -6.96
C CYS A 107 7.91 2.13 -5.90
N PHE A 108 8.54 0.98 -6.15
CA PHE A 108 9.56 0.44 -5.25
C PHE A 108 10.72 1.42 -5.07
N PHE A 109 11.18 2.05 -6.15
CA PHE A 109 12.23 3.07 -6.10
C PHE A 109 11.79 4.30 -5.30
N PHE A 110 10.58 4.84 -5.52
CA PHE A 110 10.07 5.99 -4.76
C PHE A 110 9.90 5.70 -3.26
N CYS A 111 9.33 4.55 -2.90
CA CYS A 111 9.21 4.12 -1.49
C CYS A 111 10.60 3.95 -0.85
N THR A 112 11.56 3.37 -1.58
CA THR A 112 12.93 3.20 -1.11
C THR A 112 13.59 4.56 -0.87
N LEU A 113 13.42 5.51 -1.80
CA LEU A 113 13.94 6.87 -1.67
C LEU A 113 13.33 7.58 -0.46
N LEU A 114 12.01 7.49 -0.28
CA LEU A 114 11.31 8.07 0.86
C LEU A 114 11.80 7.49 2.20
N MET A 115 11.96 6.17 2.27
CA MET A 115 12.54 5.49 3.44
C MET A 115 13.97 5.98 3.72
N ILE A 116 14.83 6.09 2.69
CA ILE A 116 16.21 6.60 2.85
C ILE A 116 16.18 8.05 3.38
N VAL A 117 15.33 8.92 2.84
CA VAL A 117 15.17 10.28 3.33
C VAL A 117 14.73 10.28 4.80
N ALA A 118 13.74 9.47 5.17
CA ALA A 118 13.28 9.34 6.55
C ALA A 118 14.40 8.83 7.49
N LEU A 119 15.18 7.83 7.07
CA LEU A 119 16.33 7.33 7.84
C LEU A 119 17.39 8.42 8.04
N VAL A 120 17.72 9.17 6.98
CA VAL A 120 18.69 10.27 7.05
C VAL A 120 18.21 11.40 7.94
N VAL A 121 16.95 11.83 7.78
CA VAL A 121 16.32 12.85 8.62
C VAL A 121 16.29 12.39 10.07
N GLY A 122 15.89 11.16 10.36
CA GLY A 122 15.88 10.61 11.72
C GLY A 122 17.25 10.66 12.39
N CYS A 123 18.31 10.26 11.67
CA CYS A 123 19.70 10.31 12.17
C CYS A 123 20.23 11.74 12.39
N HIS A 124 19.81 12.71 11.58
CA HIS A 124 20.32 14.09 11.63
C HIS A 124 19.37 15.09 12.32
N LEU A 125 18.19 14.63 12.75
CA LEU A 125 17.22 15.47 13.45
C LEU A 125 17.88 16.08 14.69
N SER A 126 17.69 17.38 14.91
CA SER A 126 18.31 18.11 16.02
C SER A 126 18.13 17.39 17.36
N PHE A 127 19.13 17.46 18.24
CA PHE A 127 19.04 16.91 19.60
C PHE A 127 17.89 17.51 20.43
N SER A 128 17.40 18.69 20.06
CA SER A 128 16.20 19.29 20.67
C SER A 128 14.90 18.55 20.29
N MET A 129 14.91 17.80 19.18
CA MET A 129 13.78 17.03 18.64
C MET A 129 14.09 15.53 18.70
N ASP A 130 14.40 15.02 19.90
CA ASP A 130 14.57 13.59 20.12
C ASP A 130 13.21 12.88 20.12
N LEU A 131 12.88 12.14 19.06
CA LEU A 131 11.63 11.38 18.96
C LEU A 131 11.60 10.25 19.99
N THR A 132 12.75 9.70 20.38
CA THR A 132 12.83 8.63 21.37
C THR A 132 12.44 9.10 22.77
N ARG A 133 12.62 10.39 23.07
CA ARG A 133 12.14 11.02 24.30
C ARG A 133 10.61 11.19 24.31
N TYR A 134 10.02 11.42 23.14
CA TYR A 134 8.58 11.64 22.95
C TYR A 134 7.88 10.45 22.30
N ILE A 135 8.36 9.23 22.57
CA ILE A 135 7.84 8.00 21.98
C ILE A 135 6.33 7.81 22.25
N ALA A 136 5.86 8.10 23.47
CA ALA A 136 4.45 7.96 23.84
C ALA A 136 3.55 8.97 23.08
N PRO A 137 3.85 10.28 23.06
CA PRO A 137 3.16 11.22 22.17
C PRO A 137 3.18 10.83 20.70
N LEU A 138 4.30 10.31 20.19
CA LEU A 138 4.43 9.87 18.79
C LEU A 138 3.48 8.70 18.48
N PHE A 139 3.35 7.73 19.39
CA PHE A 139 2.38 6.64 19.26
C PHE A 139 0.93 7.13 19.31
N ILE A 140 0.60 8.07 20.20
CA ILE A 140 -0.75 8.67 20.27
C ILE A 140 -1.07 9.42 18.98
N LEU A 141 -0.14 10.24 18.48
CA LEU A 141 -0.29 10.95 17.20
C LEU A 141 -0.50 9.96 16.05
N SER A 142 0.30 8.89 16.01
CA SER A 142 0.20 7.86 14.99
C SER A 142 -1.14 7.15 15.03
N PHE A 143 -1.64 6.84 16.23
CA PHE A 143 -2.98 6.25 16.40
C PHE A 143 -4.08 7.18 15.87
N VAL A 144 -4.04 8.48 16.20
CA VAL A 144 -5.02 9.47 15.72
C VAL A 144 -4.96 9.62 14.20
N LEU A 145 -3.78 9.72 13.61
CA LEU A 145 -3.60 9.83 12.17
C LEU A 145 -4.03 8.56 11.43
N SER A 146 -3.74 7.38 11.97
CA SER A 146 -4.24 6.11 11.41
C SER A 146 -5.76 6.04 11.46
N MET A 147 -6.41 6.44 12.57
CA MET A 147 -7.87 6.50 12.65
C MET A 147 -8.48 7.45 11.63
N MET A 148 -7.90 8.65 11.46
CA MET A 148 -8.32 9.60 10.43
C MET A 148 -8.12 9.03 9.02
N SER A 149 -7.00 8.37 8.76
CA SER A 149 -6.72 7.72 7.47
C SER A 149 -7.76 6.65 7.16
N THR A 150 -8.12 5.81 8.14
CA THR A 150 -9.16 4.78 7.98
C THR A 150 -10.52 5.38 7.61
N TYR A 151 -10.89 6.55 8.13
CA TYR A 151 -12.10 7.25 7.69
C TYR A 151 -12.06 7.57 6.19
N PHE A 152 -10.93 8.07 5.69
CA PHE A 152 -10.77 8.37 4.26
C PHE A 152 -10.74 7.09 3.40
N LEU A 153 -10.22 5.98 3.92
CA LEU A 153 -10.34 4.68 3.26
C LEU A 153 -11.82 4.25 3.12
N LEU A 154 -12.63 4.41 4.18
CA LEU A 154 -14.06 4.12 4.10
C LEU A 154 -14.79 5.09 3.16
N ALA A 155 -14.44 6.37 3.18
CA ALA A 155 -15.01 7.37 2.27
C ALA A 155 -14.70 7.02 0.81
N HIS A 156 -13.48 6.58 0.51
CA HIS A 156 -13.09 6.08 -0.81
C HIS A 156 -13.97 4.90 -1.26
N LEU A 157 -14.26 3.94 -0.37
CA LEU A 157 -15.07 2.76 -0.71
C LEU A 157 -16.57 3.08 -0.93
N PHE A 158 -17.15 3.99 -0.14
CA PHE A 158 -18.59 4.24 -0.17
C PHE A 158 -19.02 5.46 -1.00
N LEU A 159 -18.10 6.36 -1.36
CA LEU A 159 -18.39 7.59 -2.08
C LEU A 159 -17.63 7.64 -3.41
N PRO A 160 -18.23 7.14 -4.52
CA PRO A 160 -17.58 7.11 -5.84
C PRO A 160 -17.07 8.48 -6.30
N ASN A 161 -17.76 9.57 -5.96
CA ASN A 161 -17.37 10.93 -6.32
C ASN A 161 -16.06 11.41 -5.68
N LEU A 162 -15.56 10.72 -4.64
CA LEU A 162 -14.30 11.02 -3.98
C LEU A 162 -13.13 10.17 -4.49
N MET A 163 -13.38 9.22 -5.40
CA MET A 163 -12.33 8.46 -6.08
C MET A 163 -11.53 9.37 -7.02
N PRO A 164 -10.19 9.31 -7.06
CA PRO A 164 -9.26 8.59 -6.17
C PRO A 164 -8.77 9.43 -4.97
N TYR A 165 -9.23 10.68 -4.83
CA TYR A 165 -8.70 11.65 -3.85
C TYR A 165 -8.80 11.19 -2.40
N ALA A 166 -9.89 10.51 -2.02
CA ALA A 166 -10.01 9.96 -0.67
C ALA A 166 -8.94 8.90 -0.37
N TYR A 167 -8.58 8.06 -1.35
CA TYR A 167 -7.47 7.11 -1.19
C TYR A 167 -6.13 7.82 -1.01
N LEU A 168 -5.88 8.88 -1.80
CA LEU A 168 -4.66 9.67 -1.68
C LEU A 168 -4.49 10.24 -0.25
N ILE A 169 -5.56 10.76 0.36
CA ILE A 169 -5.49 11.27 1.74
C ILE A 169 -5.21 10.15 2.74
N PHE A 170 -5.86 8.99 2.56
CA PHE A 170 -5.59 7.79 3.37
C PHE A 170 -4.11 7.36 3.27
N GLU A 171 -3.59 7.26 2.06
CA GLU A 171 -2.21 6.88 1.80
C GLU A 171 -1.22 7.89 2.39
N LEU A 172 -1.42 9.18 2.18
CA LEU A 172 -0.54 10.22 2.72
C LEU A 172 -0.53 10.19 4.25
N GLY A 173 -1.70 9.98 4.87
CA GLY A 173 -1.82 9.88 6.33
C GLY A 173 -1.05 8.68 6.90
N LEU A 174 -1.23 7.48 6.33
CA LEU A 174 -0.48 6.29 6.76
C LEU A 174 1.00 6.36 6.41
N THR A 175 1.37 6.91 5.26
CA THR A 175 2.76 7.11 4.86
C THR A 175 3.47 8.05 5.85
N PHE A 176 2.80 9.10 6.32
CA PHE A 176 3.33 9.97 7.36
C PHE A 176 3.55 9.22 8.69
N VAL A 177 2.63 8.32 9.07
CA VAL A 177 2.79 7.47 10.25
C VAL A 177 4.02 6.55 10.11
N MET A 178 4.14 5.85 8.99
CA MET A 178 5.25 4.92 8.76
C MET A 178 6.59 5.64 8.68
N THR A 179 6.69 6.75 7.95
CA THR A 179 7.91 7.57 7.89
C THR A 179 8.31 8.13 9.25
N SER A 180 7.34 8.51 10.09
CA SER A 180 7.59 8.93 11.47
C SER A 180 8.19 7.82 12.34
N MET A 181 7.71 6.58 12.17
CA MET A 181 8.26 5.42 12.87
C MET A 181 9.64 5.01 12.33
N ILE A 182 9.88 5.11 11.03
CA ILE A 182 11.21 4.93 10.43
C ILE A 182 12.22 5.94 11.00
N MET A 183 11.82 7.21 11.17
CA MET A 183 12.66 8.23 11.82
C MET A 183 12.98 7.87 13.27
N LEU A 184 11.99 7.40 14.03
CA LEU A 184 12.18 6.90 15.40
C LEU A 184 13.17 5.72 15.42
N HIS A 185 12.99 4.74 14.54
CA HIS A 185 13.88 3.59 14.45
C HIS A 185 15.29 3.99 14.04
N ALA A 186 15.47 4.94 13.11
CA ALA A 186 16.77 5.49 12.75
C ALA A 186 17.52 6.04 13.96
N GLN A 187 16.84 6.81 14.82
CA GLN A 187 17.41 7.34 16.07
C GLN A 187 17.82 6.23 17.04
N THR A 188 16.96 5.24 17.25
CA THR A 188 17.28 4.11 18.15
C THR A 188 18.38 3.21 17.60
N ILE A 189 18.54 3.12 16.27
CA ILE A 189 19.62 2.39 15.60
C ILE A 189 20.95 3.11 15.76
N ASN A 190 20.96 4.43 15.53
CA ASN A 190 22.15 5.29 15.69
C ASN A 190 22.61 5.34 17.16
N GLY A 191 21.68 5.36 18.10
CA GLY A 191 21.93 5.16 19.53
C GLY A 191 22.54 6.36 20.25
N ASP A 192 22.40 7.58 19.70
CA ASP A 192 22.85 8.85 20.28
C ASP A 192 21.69 9.65 20.93
N ARG A 193 20.61 8.96 21.28
CA ARG A 193 19.35 9.53 21.79
C ARG A 193 18.88 8.82 23.07
N TYR A 194 17.78 9.30 23.68
CA TYR A 194 17.27 8.82 24.97
C TYR A 194 17.04 7.30 25.03
N ILE A 195 16.48 6.73 23.95
CA ILE A 195 16.31 5.27 23.81
C ILE A 195 17.20 4.77 22.67
N GLN A 196 17.90 3.66 22.92
CA GLN A 196 18.74 2.99 21.94
C GLN A 196 18.40 1.49 21.87
N MET A 197 18.42 0.93 20.66
CA MET A 197 18.30 -0.51 20.49
C MET A 197 19.57 -1.22 20.97
N ARG A 198 19.40 -2.44 21.49
CA ARG A 198 20.50 -3.30 21.96
C ARG A 198 21.37 -3.71 20.78
N LEU A 199 22.69 -3.76 20.99
CA LEU A 199 23.67 -4.08 19.93
C LEU A 199 23.54 -5.49 19.34
N ASN A 200 22.77 -6.38 19.96
CA ASN A 200 22.52 -7.74 19.45
C ASN A 200 21.24 -7.83 18.60
N ASP A 201 20.36 -6.82 18.65
CA ASP A 201 19.02 -6.83 18.04
C ASP A 201 19.02 -6.22 16.61
N PHE A 202 20.11 -6.36 15.86
CA PHE A 202 20.23 -5.72 14.53
C PHE A 202 19.24 -6.30 13.51
N ILE A 203 18.89 -7.58 13.66
CA ILE A 203 17.85 -8.25 12.84
C ILE A 203 16.47 -7.69 13.15
N LEU A 204 16.16 -7.49 14.43
CA LEU A 204 14.89 -6.88 14.84
C LEU A 204 14.76 -5.47 14.27
N ALA A 205 15.83 -4.69 14.34
CA ALA A 205 15.86 -3.34 13.77
C ALA A 205 15.64 -3.36 12.25
N ALA A 206 16.27 -4.29 11.54
CA ALA A 206 16.11 -4.44 10.09
C ALA A 206 14.68 -4.86 9.72
N LEU A 207 14.09 -5.79 10.48
CA LEU A 207 12.71 -6.23 10.29
C LEU A 207 11.72 -5.09 10.55
N LEU A 208 11.88 -4.31 11.62
CA LEU A 208 10.99 -3.16 11.90
C LEU A 208 10.92 -2.19 10.72
N VAL A 209 12.09 -1.77 10.22
CA VAL A 209 12.17 -0.85 9.07
C VAL A 209 11.64 -1.53 7.79
N PHE A 210 11.89 -2.83 7.61
CA PHE A 210 11.35 -3.58 6.47
C PHE A 210 9.81 -3.66 6.50
N HIS A 211 9.20 -3.92 7.66
CA HIS A 211 7.74 -3.95 7.81
C HIS A 211 7.13 -2.56 7.49
N GLU A 212 7.75 -1.49 7.98
CA GLU A 212 7.31 -0.11 7.71
C GLU A 212 7.43 0.24 6.22
N PHE A 213 8.52 -0.17 5.59
CA PHE A 213 8.70 -0.06 4.14
C PHE A 213 7.63 -0.85 3.38
N LEU A 214 7.39 -2.10 3.77
CA LEU A 214 6.42 -2.97 3.11
C LEU A 214 5.01 -2.39 3.19
N LEU A 215 4.62 -1.82 4.34
CA LEU A 215 3.35 -1.13 4.51
C LEU A 215 3.23 0.10 3.61
N MET A 216 4.26 0.95 3.55
CA MET A 216 4.25 2.10 2.62
C MET A 216 4.15 1.63 1.17
N TYR A 217 4.93 0.61 0.80
CA TYR A 217 4.91 0.06 -0.55
C TYR A 217 3.57 -0.59 -0.90
N ALA A 218 2.92 -1.26 0.06
CA ALA A 218 1.61 -1.86 -0.12
C ALA A 218 0.53 -0.84 -0.52
N LEU A 219 0.59 0.37 0.04
CA LEU A 219 -0.35 1.46 -0.30
C LEU A 219 -0.21 1.88 -1.77
N THR A 220 1.00 1.82 -2.34
CA THR A 220 1.19 2.25 -3.73
C THR A 220 0.53 1.34 -4.77
N PHE A 221 0.17 0.09 -4.41
CA PHE A 221 -0.48 -0.85 -5.33
C PHE A 221 -1.82 -0.38 -5.85
N TYR A 222 -2.53 0.48 -5.12
CA TYR A 222 -3.76 1.09 -5.64
C TYR A 222 -3.48 1.84 -6.95
N TRP A 223 -2.44 2.67 -6.98
CA TRP A 223 -2.03 3.40 -8.18
C TRP A 223 -1.41 2.49 -9.23
N GLN A 224 -0.57 1.54 -8.80
CA GLN A 224 0.07 0.60 -9.70
C GLN A 224 -0.93 -0.27 -10.47
N ILE A 225 -2.08 -0.62 -9.88
CA ILE A 225 -3.07 -1.50 -10.51
C ILE A 225 -4.13 -0.70 -11.30
N HIS A 226 -4.62 0.43 -10.77
CA HIS A 226 -5.74 1.15 -11.40
C HIS A 226 -5.29 2.16 -12.45
N TYR A 227 -4.11 2.76 -12.30
CA TYR A 227 -3.66 3.86 -13.17
C TYR A 227 -2.46 3.51 -14.04
N ASN A 228 -1.57 2.62 -13.58
CA ASN A 228 -0.43 2.11 -14.37
C ASN A 228 0.42 3.22 -15.02
N TYR A 229 0.74 4.29 -14.28
CA TYR A 229 1.37 5.52 -14.81
C TYR A 229 2.71 5.29 -15.54
N PHE A 230 3.44 4.22 -15.21
CA PHE A 230 4.77 3.95 -15.78
C PHE A 230 4.75 2.87 -16.86
N THR A 231 3.65 2.15 -17.04
CA THR A 231 3.51 1.14 -18.09
C THR A 231 2.94 1.76 -19.35
N SER A 232 3.71 1.76 -20.43
CA SER A 232 3.24 2.23 -21.74
C SER A 232 2.20 1.27 -22.33
N ALA A 233 1.26 1.80 -23.13
CA ALA A 233 0.30 0.98 -23.87
C ALA A 233 0.99 -0.04 -24.80
N ASP A 234 2.14 0.36 -25.38
CA ASP A 234 2.98 -0.50 -26.23
C ASP A 234 3.90 -1.45 -25.44
N PHE A 235 3.76 -1.54 -24.11
CA PHE A 235 4.60 -2.44 -23.33
C PHE A 235 4.42 -3.87 -23.83
N PHE A 236 5.53 -4.50 -24.22
CA PHE A 236 5.53 -5.80 -24.89
C PHE A 236 4.62 -6.83 -24.19
N TRP A 237 4.65 -6.90 -22.86
CA TRP A 237 3.80 -7.85 -22.12
C TRP A 237 2.33 -7.46 -22.02
N MET A 238 1.99 -6.17 -22.07
CA MET A 238 0.60 -5.72 -22.23
C MET A 238 0.08 -6.20 -23.59
N SER A 239 0.89 -6.05 -24.65
CA SER A 239 0.53 -6.44 -26.02
C SER A 239 0.41 -7.95 -26.24
N THR A 240 1.14 -8.76 -25.46
CA THR A 240 1.07 -10.24 -25.53
C THR A 240 0.05 -10.86 -24.57
N SER A 241 -0.46 -10.08 -23.60
CA SER A 241 -1.49 -10.57 -22.68
C SER A 241 -2.81 -10.73 -23.43
N THR A 242 -3.53 -11.84 -23.19
CA THR A 242 -4.85 -12.05 -23.80
C THR A 242 -5.79 -10.92 -23.38
N PRO A 243 -6.42 -10.18 -24.32
CA PRO A 243 -7.29 -9.05 -23.99
C PRO A 243 -8.43 -9.37 -23.01
N ASN A 244 -8.83 -10.64 -22.93
CA ASN A 244 -9.99 -11.10 -22.15
C ASN A 244 -9.65 -11.81 -20.83
N THR A 245 -8.38 -11.95 -20.43
CA THR A 245 -8.04 -12.50 -19.10
C THR A 245 -8.02 -11.41 -18.04
N GLN A 246 -9.15 -10.70 -17.88
CA GLN A 246 -9.42 -9.73 -16.81
C GLN A 246 -8.19 -8.87 -16.44
N GLY A 247 -7.45 -8.38 -17.43
CA GLY A 247 -6.36 -7.45 -17.20
C GLY A 247 -6.97 -6.13 -16.74
N THR A 248 -6.65 -5.73 -15.51
CA THR A 248 -6.69 -4.34 -15.00
C THR A 248 -7.54 -3.39 -15.84
N THR A 249 -8.86 -3.56 -15.90
CA THR A 249 -9.72 -2.57 -16.52
C THR A 249 -9.71 -1.38 -15.57
N PRO A 250 -9.25 -0.19 -16.00
CA PRO A 250 -9.56 1.02 -15.25
C PRO A 250 -11.09 1.07 -15.15
N GLU A 251 -11.63 1.33 -13.96
CA GLU A 251 -13.08 1.42 -13.73
C GLU A 251 -13.74 2.49 -14.62
N TYR A 252 -12.94 3.36 -15.23
CA TYR A 252 -13.34 4.32 -16.26
C TYR A 252 -12.56 4.04 -17.56
N PRO A 253 -13.13 3.28 -18.51
CA PRO A 253 -12.75 3.45 -19.90
C PRO A 253 -13.10 4.89 -20.24
N GLU A 254 -12.08 5.68 -20.58
CA GLU A 254 -12.24 6.98 -21.19
C GLU A 254 -13.23 6.80 -22.36
N TYR A 255 -14.42 7.41 -22.25
CA TYR A 255 -15.49 7.42 -23.27
C TYR A 255 -15.05 8.27 -24.48
N GLY A 256 -13.90 7.94 -25.06
CA GLY A 256 -13.28 8.67 -26.16
C GLY A 256 -13.64 8.17 -27.55
N ASP A 257 -14.34 7.04 -27.68
CA ASP A 257 -14.58 6.42 -29.00
C ASP A 257 -16.05 6.08 -29.28
N TYR A 258 -16.94 7.04 -28.96
CA TYR A 258 -18.33 7.05 -29.44
C TYR A 258 -18.57 8.01 -30.63
N ASP A 259 -17.54 8.63 -31.20
CA ASP A 259 -17.73 9.68 -32.21
C ASP A 259 -17.42 9.24 -33.66
N LYS A 260 -17.46 7.94 -33.98
CA LYS A 260 -17.28 7.51 -35.38
C LYS A 260 -18.23 6.48 -35.96
N ASN A 261 -19.38 6.22 -35.34
CA ASN A 261 -20.49 5.53 -36.01
C ASN A 261 -21.84 6.10 -35.55
N THR A 262 -22.09 7.38 -35.80
CA THR A 262 -23.45 7.89 -36.01
C THR A 262 -23.89 7.49 -37.41
N SER A 263 -24.31 6.23 -37.57
CA SER A 263 -25.11 5.81 -38.73
C SER A 263 -26.59 5.93 -38.36
N ASP A 264 -27.18 7.07 -38.75
CA ASP A 264 -28.55 7.24 -39.27
C ASP A 264 -29.77 6.56 -38.61
N ASP A 265 -29.75 6.30 -37.30
CA ASP A 265 -31.01 6.04 -36.58
C ASP A 265 -31.48 7.30 -35.83
N ASP A 266 -32.22 8.10 -36.60
CA ASP A 266 -33.03 9.27 -36.28
C ASP A 266 -33.87 9.09 -34.99
N TRP A 267 -33.28 9.40 -33.84
CA TRP A 267 -34.07 9.65 -32.62
C TRP A 267 -34.59 11.08 -32.66
N SER A 268 -35.80 11.25 -33.19
CA SER A 268 -36.50 12.53 -33.13
C SER A 268 -37.05 12.79 -31.71
N PRO A 269 -36.89 13.99 -31.12
CA PRO A 269 -37.40 14.31 -29.78
C PRO A 269 -38.93 14.46 -29.71
N LYS A 270 -39.68 13.96 -30.71
CA LYS A 270 -41.12 14.16 -30.79
C LYS A 270 -41.97 13.15 -30.03
N ASN A 271 -41.36 12.17 -29.32
CA ASN A 271 -42.13 11.09 -28.71
C ASN A 271 -42.09 10.98 -27.18
N GLU A 272 -41.52 11.95 -26.46
CA GLU A 272 -41.48 11.90 -24.98
C GLU A 272 -42.36 12.93 -24.26
N THR A 273 -43.07 13.81 -24.96
CA THR A 273 -43.91 14.83 -24.28
C THR A 273 -45.41 14.51 -24.26
N ASN A 274 -45.82 13.23 -24.29
CA ASN A 274 -47.25 12.88 -24.18
C ASN A 274 -47.59 11.92 -23.02
N TYR A 275 -46.83 12.00 -21.93
CA TYR A 275 -47.26 11.46 -20.63
C TYR A 275 -47.73 12.60 -19.74
N ASP A 276 -48.94 13.06 -20.01
CA ASP A 276 -49.64 14.09 -19.26
C ASP A 276 -50.29 13.47 -18.01
N TRP A 277 -49.49 13.15 -17.00
CA TRP A 277 -49.98 12.60 -15.73
C TRP A 277 -50.72 13.64 -14.86
N LEU A 278 -50.90 14.87 -15.34
CA LEU A 278 -51.51 15.96 -14.58
C LEU A 278 -52.96 16.28 -14.97
N LEU A 279 -53.52 15.68 -16.04
CA LEU A 279 -54.87 16.03 -16.49
C LEU A 279 -55.96 14.98 -16.28
N ASP A 280 -55.66 13.76 -15.83
CA ASP A 280 -56.65 12.68 -15.88
C ASP A 280 -57.27 12.23 -14.54
N ASN A 281 -57.32 13.07 -13.49
CA ASN A 281 -58.09 12.64 -12.29
C ASN A 281 -58.62 13.71 -11.31
N TRP A 282 -58.80 14.97 -11.72
CA TRP A 282 -59.49 15.96 -10.87
C TRP A 282 -60.79 16.53 -11.45
N ASP A 283 -60.99 16.48 -12.77
CA ASP A 283 -62.20 17.05 -13.38
C ASP A 283 -63.38 16.06 -13.44
N THR A 284 -63.13 14.74 -13.41
CA THR A 284 -64.20 13.73 -13.41
C THR A 284 -64.90 13.59 -12.05
N ILE A 285 -64.22 13.92 -10.94
CA ILE A 285 -64.84 13.86 -9.60
C ILE A 285 -65.66 15.13 -9.29
N ALA A 286 -65.33 16.27 -9.91
CA ALA A 286 -66.02 17.53 -9.67
C ALA A 286 -67.34 17.66 -10.46
N ALA A 287 -67.44 17.08 -11.65
CA ALA A 287 -68.62 17.23 -12.50
C ALA A 287 -69.78 16.27 -12.17
N GLU A 288 -69.51 15.08 -11.61
CA GLU A 288 -70.57 14.10 -11.34
C GLU A 288 -71.39 14.41 -10.07
N ASN A 289 -70.95 15.36 -9.24
CA ASN A 289 -71.67 15.76 -8.02
C ASN A 289 -72.38 17.13 -8.12
N SER A 290 -72.47 17.76 -9.30
CA SER A 290 -73.24 19.01 -9.47
C SER A 290 -74.48 18.90 -10.38
N ILE A 291 -74.98 17.70 -10.61
CA ILE A 291 -76.31 17.44 -11.20
C ILE A 291 -76.96 16.36 -10.32
N MET A 292 -77.73 16.56 -9.25
CA MET A 292 -78.86 17.48 -8.97
C MET A 292 -79.70 17.89 -10.18
#